data_AF-A0A0F9FKR4-F1
#
_entry.id   AF-A0A0F9FKR4-F1
#
_cell.length_a   1.000
_cell.length_b   1.000
_cell.length_c   1.000
_cell.angle_alpha   90.00
_cell.angle_beta   90.00
_cell.angle_gamma   90.00
#
_symmetry.space_group_name_H-M   'P 1'
#
loop_
_entity.id
_entity.type
_entity.pdbx_description
1 polymer ?
#
loop_
_entity_poly.entity_id
_entity_poly.type
_entity_poly.pdbx_seq_one_letter_code
_entity_poly.pdbx_strand_id
1 'polypeptide(L)'
;MIKEDNLKSSTLQFLKNLKDNNDRTWFEKNRSRYEEARADFMTLFEQLVNEVAQFDNGVAEDRESAKKVFRIYRDVRFSKDKSPYKKHFGGAIVPGGMNSGHAGYYVPIQPGGQSGTAGGMYDLDSKILLKVRKAISERFEEFIRIIEDNEFVKEFGAVNKENVLKRVPSG
;
A
#
# COMPACT_ATOMS: atom_id res chain seq x y z
N MET A 1 -7.99 -1.76 -26.54
CA MET A 1 -7.47 -0.38 -26.52
C MET A 1 -7.78 0.20 -25.14
N ILE A 2 -6.86 0.03 -24.19
CA ILE A 2 -7.00 0.60 -22.84
C ILE A 2 -6.82 2.11 -23.03
N LYS A 3 -7.83 2.91 -22.69
CA LYS A 3 -7.65 4.37 -22.64
C LYS A 3 -6.65 4.65 -21.52
N GLU A 4 -5.53 5.27 -21.86
CA GLU A 4 -4.53 5.80 -20.93
C GLU A 4 -5.14 6.97 -20.14
N ASP A 5 -6.12 6.70 -19.28
CA ASP A 5 -6.59 7.68 -18.33
C ASP A 5 -5.58 7.73 -17.17
N ASN A 6 -4.45 8.38 -17.45
CA ASN A 6 -3.46 8.74 -16.46
C ASN A 6 -4.09 9.63 -15.39
N LEU A 7 -3.57 9.55 -14.16
CA LEU A 7 -4.03 10.38 -13.05
C LEU A 7 -3.98 11.87 -13.45
N LYS A 8 -5.08 12.59 -13.24
CA LYS A 8 -5.18 14.00 -13.63
C LYS A 8 -4.21 14.85 -12.82
N SER A 9 -3.65 15.87 -13.47
CA SER A 9 -2.81 16.86 -12.80
C SER A 9 -3.56 17.60 -11.68
N SER A 10 -4.87 17.78 -11.81
CA SER A 10 -5.75 18.36 -10.78
C SER A 10 -5.76 17.53 -9.49
N THR A 11 -5.69 16.21 -9.60
CA THR A 11 -5.60 15.28 -8.46
C THR A 11 -4.30 15.48 -7.69
N LEU A 12 -3.17 15.54 -8.40
CA LEU A 12 -1.87 15.82 -7.78
C LEU A 12 -1.81 17.24 -7.19
N GLN A 13 -2.39 18.23 -7.88
CA GLN A 13 -2.47 19.59 -7.38
C GLN A 13 -3.32 19.71 -6.11
N PHE A 14 -4.42 18.96 -6.03
CA PHE A 14 -5.23 18.89 -4.81
C PHE A 14 -4.40 18.36 -3.64
N LEU A 15 -3.70 17.24 -3.80
CA LEU A 15 -2.84 16.66 -2.75
C LEU A 15 -1.72 17.60 -2.34
N LYS A 16 -1.12 18.34 -3.28
CA LYS A 16 -0.12 19.38 -2.99
C LYS A 16 -0.72 20.49 -2.13
N ASN A 17 -1.88 21.02 -2.52
CA ASN A 17 -2.55 22.07 -1.75
C ASN A 17 -3.00 21.58 -0.36
N LEU A 18 -3.47 20.33 -0.25
CA LEU A 18 -3.86 19.72 1.01
C LEU A 18 -2.67 19.55 1.96
N LYS A 19 -1.48 19.27 1.43
CA LYS A 19 -0.25 19.21 2.23
C LYS A 19 0.05 20.56 2.89
N ASP A 20 -0.13 21.65 2.15
CA ASP A 20 0.17 23.00 2.61
C ASP A 20 -0.95 23.60 3.48
N ASN A 21 -2.20 23.12 3.33
CA ASN A 21 -3.40 23.62 4.02
C ASN A 21 -4.15 22.49 4.75
N ASN A 22 -3.43 21.69 5.55
CA ASN A 22 -3.97 20.48 6.17
C ASN A 22 -4.79 20.80 7.42
N ASP A 23 -5.96 21.43 7.23
CA ASP A 23 -6.93 21.73 8.27
C ASP A 23 -8.37 21.49 7.78
N ARG A 24 -9.29 21.34 8.73
CA ARG A 24 -10.70 20.98 8.42
C ARG A 24 -11.43 22.07 7.66
N THR A 25 -11.17 23.34 7.97
CA THR A 25 -11.86 24.47 7.35
C THR A 25 -11.49 24.59 5.88
N TRP A 26 -10.21 24.46 5.55
CA TRP A 26 -9.76 24.42 4.17
C TRP A 26 -10.31 23.21 3.42
N PHE A 27 -10.31 22.03 4.05
CA PHE A 27 -10.80 20.81 3.42
C PHE A 27 -12.28 20.89 3.06
N GLU A 28 -13.15 21.35 3.97
CA GLU A 28 -14.59 21.49 3.68
C GLU A 28 -14.85 22.47 2.53
N LYS A 29 -14.10 23.58 2.46
CA LYS A 29 -14.18 24.52 1.32
C LYS A 29 -13.73 23.91 -0.01
N ASN A 30 -12.88 22.88 0.03
CA ASN A 30 -12.33 22.22 -1.15
C ASN A 30 -12.91 20.81 -1.36
N ARG A 31 -14.05 20.50 -0.72
CA ARG A 31 -14.62 19.15 -0.72
C ARG A 31 -14.94 18.62 -2.11
N SER A 32 -15.47 19.46 -3.01
CA SER A 32 -15.72 19.06 -4.42
C SER A 32 -14.44 18.54 -5.08
N ARG A 33 -13.34 19.29 -4.93
CA ARG A 33 -12.04 18.93 -5.50
C ARG A 33 -11.49 17.64 -4.92
N TYR A 34 -11.74 17.39 -3.64
CA TYR A 34 -11.40 16.12 -3.01
C TYR A 34 -12.18 14.95 -3.62
N GLU A 35 -13.50 15.08 -3.78
CA GLU A 35 -14.33 14.00 -4.34
C GLU A 35 -13.94 13.71 -5.80
N GLU A 36 -13.68 14.76 -6.59
CA GLU A 36 -13.16 14.64 -7.96
C GLU A 36 -11.80 13.92 -8.00
N ALA A 37 -10.85 14.35 -7.16
CA ALA A 37 -9.53 13.75 -7.05
C ALA A 37 -9.58 12.30 -6.57
N ARG A 38 -10.50 11.99 -5.65
CA ARG A 38 -10.73 10.63 -5.15
C ARG A 38 -11.32 9.73 -6.23
N ALA A 39 -12.32 10.20 -6.97
CA ALA A 39 -12.91 9.44 -8.07
C ALA A 39 -11.86 9.12 -9.14
N ASP A 40 -11.03 10.11 -9.48
CA ASP A 40 -9.92 9.95 -10.42
C ASP A 40 -8.90 8.89 -9.96
N PHE A 41 -8.49 8.93 -8.69
CA PHE A 41 -7.65 7.88 -8.11
C PHE A 41 -8.32 6.50 -8.13
N MET A 42 -9.61 6.42 -7.84
CA MET A 42 -10.34 5.15 -7.87
C MET A 42 -10.38 4.54 -9.28
N THR A 43 -10.50 5.36 -10.33
CA THR A 43 -10.40 4.89 -11.72
C THR A 43 -9.03 4.29 -12.02
N LEU A 44 -7.94 4.99 -11.66
CA LEU A 44 -6.58 4.46 -11.81
C LEU A 44 -6.39 3.17 -11.01
N PHE A 45 -6.87 3.14 -9.76
CA PHE A 45 -6.71 2.00 -8.88
C PHE A 45 -7.42 0.76 -9.42
N GLU A 46 -8.61 0.92 -10.03
CA GLU A 46 -9.31 -0.18 -10.70
C GLU A 46 -8.52 -0.73 -11.89
N GLN A 47 -7.87 0.14 -12.68
CA GLN A 47 -6.98 -0.31 -13.76
C GLN A 47 -5.82 -1.14 -13.19
N LEU A 48 -5.17 -0.68 -12.12
CA LEU A 48 -4.10 -1.42 -11.46
C LEU A 48 -4.56 -2.78 -10.93
N VAL A 49 -5.76 -2.88 -10.37
CA VAL A 49 -6.33 -4.17 -9.95
C VAL A 49 -6.47 -5.12 -11.14
N ASN A 50 -6.89 -4.63 -12.31
CA ASN A 50 -7.02 -5.45 -13.51
C ASN A 50 -5.66 -5.92 -14.06
N GLU A 51 -4.62 -5.09 -13.97
CA GLU A 51 -3.25 -5.46 -14.34
C GLU A 51 -2.67 -6.51 -13.36
N VAL A 52 -2.87 -6.33 -12.05
CA VAL A 52 -2.45 -7.32 -11.05
C VAL A 52 -3.14 -8.67 -11.27
N ALA A 53 -4.43 -8.65 -11.60
CA ALA A 53 -5.19 -9.86 -11.91
C ALA A 53 -4.70 -10.62 -13.16
N GLN A 54 -3.81 -10.06 -13.98
CA GLN A 54 -3.22 -10.80 -15.10
C GLN A 54 -2.15 -11.80 -14.65
N PHE A 55 -1.51 -11.58 -13.50
CA PHE A 55 -0.42 -12.43 -13.01
C PHE A 55 -0.66 -13.02 -11.62
N ASP A 56 -1.59 -12.45 -10.84
CA ASP A 56 -1.96 -12.96 -9.52
C ASP A 56 -3.36 -13.61 -9.56
N ASN A 57 -3.37 -14.94 -9.65
CA ASN A 57 -4.63 -15.72 -9.72
C ASN A 57 -5.54 -15.48 -8.50
N GLY A 58 -4.97 -15.27 -7.31
CA GLY A 58 -5.76 -15.01 -6.11
C GLY A 58 -6.48 -13.67 -6.15
N VAL A 59 -5.94 -12.69 -6.88
CA VAL A 59 -6.65 -11.44 -7.20
C VAL A 59 -7.66 -11.66 -8.33
N ALA A 60 -7.33 -12.47 -9.33
CA ALA A 60 -8.20 -12.73 -10.47
C ALA A 60 -9.52 -13.43 -10.09
N GLU A 61 -9.48 -14.35 -9.12
CA GLU A 61 -10.63 -15.12 -8.64
C GLU A 61 -11.71 -14.23 -8.00
N ASP A 62 -11.32 -13.22 -7.23
CA ASP A 62 -12.25 -12.27 -6.59
C ASP A 62 -11.64 -10.87 -6.48
N ARG A 63 -11.73 -10.11 -7.58
CA ARG A 63 -11.18 -8.75 -7.68
C ARG A 63 -11.85 -7.76 -6.73
N GLU A 64 -13.14 -7.93 -6.46
CA GLU A 64 -13.90 -7.00 -5.64
C GLU A 64 -13.49 -7.13 -4.17
N SER A 65 -13.39 -8.36 -3.66
CA SER A 65 -12.86 -8.58 -2.30
C SER A 65 -11.39 -8.22 -2.18
N ALA A 66 -10.62 -8.35 -3.27
CA ALA A 66 -9.19 -8.08 -3.25
C ALA A 66 -8.83 -6.59 -3.11
N LYS A 67 -9.72 -5.68 -3.54
CA LYS A 67 -9.39 -4.25 -3.62
C LYS A 67 -9.86 -3.46 -2.39
N LYS A 68 -8.98 -2.60 -1.85
CA LYS A 68 -9.30 -1.69 -0.76
C LYS A 68 -8.70 -0.30 -0.97
N VAL A 69 -9.56 0.70 -1.20
CA VAL A 69 -9.14 2.11 -1.16
C VAL A 69 -9.23 2.66 0.26
N PHE A 70 -8.15 3.30 0.73
CA PHE A 70 -8.10 3.85 2.08
C PHE A 70 -8.74 5.23 2.18
N ARG A 71 -9.32 5.52 3.35
CA ARG A 71 -9.79 6.87 3.68
C ARG A 71 -8.62 7.86 3.79
N ILE A 72 -8.90 9.11 3.44
CA ILE A 72 -7.94 10.22 3.53
C ILE A 72 -7.71 10.68 4.99
N TYR A 73 -8.63 10.40 5.91
CA TYR A 73 -8.50 10.81 7.32
C TYR A 73 -7.38 10.06 8.05
N ARG A 74 -6.65 10.78 8.90
CA ARG A 74 -5.62 10.24 9.79
C ARG A 74 -6.15 9.99 11.19
N ASP A 75 -5.66 8.93 11.82
CA ASP A 75 -5.71 8.81 13.27
C ASP A 75 -4.53 9.58 13.85
N VAL A 76 -4.81 10.64 14.59
CA VAL A 76 -3.79 11.56 15.14
C VAL A 76 -3.67 11.47 16.66
N ARG A 77 -4.37 10.53 17.31
CA ARG A 77 -4.42 10.45 18.79
C ARG A 77 -3.01 10.39 19.40
N PHE A 78 -2.15 9.55 18.85
CA PHE A 78 -0.79 9.33 19.32
C PHE A 78 0.30 10.02 18.48
N SER A 79 -0.06 10.74 17.42
CA SER A 79 0.92 11.40 16.55
C SER A 79 1.34 12.76 17.11
N LYS A 80 2.63 13.11 16.97
CA LYS A 80 3.11 14.48 17.22
C LYS A 80 2.55 15.47 16.19
N ASP A 81 2.43 15.02 14.94
CA ASP A 81 1.79 15.76 13.87
C ASP A 81 0.26 15.58 13.94
N LYS A 82 -0.46 16.67 14.20
CA LYS A 82 -1.92 16.67 14.37
C LYS A 82 -2.69 16.99 13.08
N SER A 83 -2.02 17.06 11.93
CA SER A 83 -2.71 17.23 10.63
C SER A 83 -3.77 16.14 10.40
N PRO A 84 -5.06 16.49 10.20
CA PRO A 84 -6.18 15.55 10.16
C PRO A 84 -6.23 14.67 8.91
N TYR A 85 -5.55 15.04 7.82
CA TYR A 85 -5.63 14.34 6.53
C TYR A 85 -4.28 13.78 6.08
N LYS A 86 -4.33 12.63 5.39
CA LYS A 86 -3.20 12.06 4.65
C LYS A 86 -2.87 12.96 3.47
N LYS A 87 -1.59 13.03 3.13
CA LYS A 87 -1.05 13.84 2.03
C LYS A 87 -1.00 13.05 0.71
N HIS A 88 -1.59 11.86 0.69
CA HIS A 88 -1.61 10.92 -0.42
C HIS A 88 -2.96 10.21 -0.50
N PHE A 89 -3.25 9.68 -1.68
CA PHE A 89 -4.19 8.57 -1.82
C PHE A 89 -3.45 7.24 -1.67
N GLY A 90 -4.17 6.21 -1.24
CA GLY A 90 -3.60 4.88 -1.13
C GLY A 90 -4.65 3.81 -1.23
N GLY A 91 -4.29 2.70 -1.85
CA GLY A 91 -5.10 1.49 -1.87
C GLY A 91 -4.23 0.24 -1.74
N ALA A 92 -4.85 -0.85 -1.32
CA ALA A 92 -4.24 -2.17 -1.21
C ALA A 92 -5.00 -3.19 -2.05
N ILE A 93 -4.25 -4.13 -2.65
CA ILE A 93 -4.75 -5.23 -3.47
C ILE A 93 -4.26 -6.51 -2.81
N VAL A 94 -5.15 -7.28 -2.19
CA VAL A 94 -4.80 -8.48 -1.39
C VAL A 94 -5.76 -9.60 -1.74
N PRO A 95 -5.31 -10.77 -2.24
CA PRO A 95 -6.18 -11.93 -2.47
C PRO A 95 -7.05 -12.26 -1.25
N GLY A 96 -8.37 -12.33 -1.41
CA GLY A 96 -9.32 -12.56 -0.30
C GLY A 96 -9.48 -11.40 0.69
N GLY A 97 -8.91 -10.23 0.40
CA GLY A 97 -9.05 -8.99 1.18
C GLY A 97 -8.01 -8.80 2.29
N MET A 98 -8.02 -7.62 2.91
CA MET A 98 -6.99 -7.17 3.89
C MET A 98 -6.79 -8.10 5.11
N ASN A 99 -7.80 -8.89 5.47
CA ASN A 99 -7.76 -9.78 6.64
C ASN A 99 -7.59 -11.26 6.25
N SER A 100 -7.31 -11.57 4.98
CA SER A 100 -7.13 -12.95 4.51
C SER A 100 -5.86 -13.60 5.04
N GLY A 101 -4.88 -12.78 5.44
CA GLY A 101 -3.54 -13.25 5.79
C GLY A 101 -2.67 -13.56 4.59
N HIS A 102 -3.07 -13.19 3.37
CA HIS A 102 -2.23 -13.26 2.19
C HIS A 102 -1.31 -12.05 2.08
N ALA A 103 -0.21 -12.22 1.34
CA ALA A 103 0.57 -11.09 0.87
C ALA A 103 -0.24 -10.28 -0.16
N GLY A 104 0.03 -8.99 -0.27
CA GLY A 104 -0.59 -8.17 -1.30
C GLY A 104 0.24 -6.93 -1.63
N TYR A 105 -0.35 -6.04 -2.41
CA TYR A 105 0.29 -4.87 -2.98
C TYR A 105 -0.31 -3.59 -2.40
N TYR A 106 0.53 -2.64 -2.01
CA TYR A 106 0.13 -1.32 -1.53
C TYR A 106 0.58 -0.24 -2.51
N VAL A 107 -0.33 0.65 -2.88
CA VAL A 107 -0.13 1.69 -3.91
C VAL A 107 -0.43 3.07 -3.35
N PRO A 108 0.53 3.74 -2.68
CA PRO A 108 0.43 5.15 -2.31
C PRO A 108 0.80 6.10 -3.46
N ILE A 109 -0.03 7.13 -3.68
CA ILE A 109 0.21 8.19 -4.65
C ILE A 109 0.34 9.53 -3.93
N GLN A 110 1.53 10.13 -3.99
CA GLN A 110 1.86 11.40 -3.34
C GLN A 110 2.70 12.30 -4.27
N PRO A 111 2.33 13.59 -4.43
CA PRO A 111 3.11 14.54 -5.23
C PRO A 111 4.54 14.73 -4.73
N GLY A 112 5.43 15.17 -5.62
CA GLY A 112 6.81 15.54 -5.30
C GLY A 112 7.78 14.35 -5.23
N GLY A 113 7.54 13.31 -6.03
CA GLY A 113 8.38 12.12 -6.07
C GLY A 113 8.23 11.22 -4.83
N GLN A 114 7.10 11.32 -4.13
CA GLN A 114 6.83 10.59 -2.88
C GLN A 114 5.79 9.47 -3.06
N SER A 115 5.35 9.23 -4.29
CA SER A 115 4.63 8.00 -4.64
C SER A 115 5.56 6.80 -4.51
N GLY A 116 4.98 5.64 -4.23
CA GLY A 116 5.72 4.39 -4.17
C GLY A 116 4.79 3.21 -4.32
N THR A 117 5.36 2.02 -4.26
CA THR A 117 4.61 0.77 -4.16
C THR A 117 5.33 -0.14 -3.18
N ALA A 118 4.58 -1.03 -2.54
CA ALA A 118 5.14 -2.05 -1.66
C ALA A 118 4.39 -3.37 -1.87
N GLY A 119 5.06 -4.48 -1.64
CA GLY A 119 4.48 -5.83 -1.67
C GLY A 119 4.79 -6.57 -0.38
N GLY A 120 3.90 -7.47 0.03
CA GLY A 120 4.13 -8.38 1.13
C GLY A 120 3.00 -8.42 2.15
N MET A 121 3.35 -8.80 3.37
CA MET A 121 2.42 -9.00 4.47
C MET A 121 2.64 -7.93 5.55
N TYR A 122 1.57 -7.30 6.02
CA TYR A 122 1.64 -6.22 7.01
C TYR A 122 0.77 -6.53 8.23
N ASP A 123 1.31 -6.25 9.42
CA ASP A 123 0.61 -6.38 10.71
C ASP A 123 -0.12 -7.72 10.90
N LEU A 124 0.63 -8.81 10.72
CA LEU A 124 0.11 -10.17 10.80
C LEU A 124 -0.27 -10.54 12.23
N ASP A 125 -1.42 -11.19 12.39
CA ASP A 125 -1.75 -11.82 13.67
C ASP A 125 -0.77 -12.95 14.00
N SER A 126 -0.67 -13.26 15.30
CA SER A 126 0.27 -14.25 15.84
C SER A 126 0.22 -15.62 15.16
N LYS A 127 -0.96 -16.10 14.74
CA LYS A 127 -1.11 -17.43 14.14
C LYS A 127 -0.57 -17.43 12.71
N ILE A 128 -0.84 -16.39 11.94
CA ILE A 128 -0.33 -16.27 10.57
C ILE A 128 1.19 -16.02 10.60
N LEU A 129 1.66 -15.17 11.50
CA LEU A 129 3.09 -14.90 11.67
C LEU A 129 3.88 -16.17 11.99
N LEU A 130 3.38 -17.01 12.91
CA LEU A 130 3.98 -18.32 13.21
C LEU A 130 4.04 -19.22 11.97
N LYS A 131 2.98 -19.26 11.16
CA LYS A 131 2.97 -20.05 9.90
C LYS A 131 4.05 -19.57 8.93
N VAL A 132 4.18 -18.25 8.75
CA VAL A 132 5.21 -17.65 7.88
C VAL A 132 6.61 -17.98 8.38
N ARG A 133 6.85 -17.82 9.69
CA ARG A 133 8.15 -18.14 10.30
C ARG A 133 8.51 -19.61 10.14
N LYS A 134 7.57 -20.51 10.38
CA LYS A 134 7.76 -21.94 10.18
C LYS A 134 8.07 -22.26 8.71
N ALA A 135 7.31 -21.69 7.79
CA ALA A 135 7.53 -21.83 6.35
C ALA A 135 8.94 -21.36 5.91
N ILE A 136 9.40 -20.22 6.41
CA ILE A 136 10.77 -19.71 6.15
C ILE A 136 11.80 -20.65 6.77
N SER A 137 11.59 -21.11 8.01
CA SER A 137 12.54 -22.01 8.68
C SER A 137 12.65 -23.37 7.98
N GLU A 138 11.54 -23.91 7.47
CA GLU A 138 11.50 -25.18 6.74
C GLU A 138 12.12 -25.06 5.34
N ARG A 139 12.10 -23.86 4.75
CA ARG A 139 12.64 -23.55 3.41
C ARG A 139 13.73 -22.48 3.48
N PHE A 140 14.60 -22.60 4.48
CA PHE A 140 15.57 -21.56 4.81
C PHE A 140 16.54 -21.27 3.65
N GLU A 141 17.11 -22.32 3.05
CA GLU A 141 18.06 -22.17 1.93
C GLU A 141 17.41 -21.50 0.71
N GLU A 142 16.15 -21.83 0.42
CA GLU A 142 15.39 -21.19 -0.66
C GLU A 142 15.15 -19.70 -0.35
N PHE A 143 14.75 -19.39 0.89
CA PHE A 143 14.55 -18.02 1.31
C PHE A 143 15.84 -17.19 1.18
N ILE A 144 16.95 -17.69 1.71
CA ILE A 144 18.27 -17.02 1.60
C ILE A 144 18.65 -16.81 0.14
N ARG A 145 18.53 -17.85 -0.70
CA ARG A 145 18.81 -17.73 -2.14
C ARG A 145 18.00 -16.63 -2.82
N ILE A 146 16.72 -16.45 -2.45
CA ILE A 146 15.88 -15.39 -3.02
C ILE A 146 16.33 -14.01 -2.55
N ILE A 147 16.57 -13.82 -1.25
CA ILE A 147 16.88 -12.49 -0.70
C ILE A 147 18.33 -12.04 -0.99
N GLU A 148 19.22 -12.96 -1.35
CA GLU A 148 20.60 -12.70 -1.75
C GLU A 148 20.79 -12.70 -3.27
N ASP A 149 19.74 -13.01 -4.05
CA ASP A 149 19.81 -12.93 -5.50
C ASP A 149 20.10 -11.50 -5.97
N ASN A 150 21.01 -11.35 -6.95
CA ASN A 150 21.47 -10.04 -7.39
C ASN A 150 20.35 -9.19 -8.02
N GLU A 151 19.41 -9.81 -8.73
CA GLU A 151 18.26 -9.11 -9.31
C GLU A 151 17.32 -8.65 -8.19
N PHE A 152 17.05 -9.52 -7.21
CA PHE A 152 16.26 -9.15 -6.04
C PHE A 152 16.89 -7.98 -5.26
N VAL A 153 18.18 -8.07 -4.95
CA VAL A 153 18.89 -7.03 -4.18
C VAL A 153 18.97 -5.72 -4.96
N LYS A 154 19.11 -5.77 -6.29
CA LYS A 154 19.11 -4.57 -7.12
C LYS A 154 17.75 -3.86 -7.08
N GLU A 155 16.65 -4.60 -7.12
CA GLU A 155 15.30 -4.02 -7.17
C GLU A 155 14.77 -3.63 -5.79
N PHE A 156 15.00 -4.44 -4.74
CA PHE A 156 14.42 -4.25 -3.41
C PHE A 156 15.42 -3.87 -2.31
N GLY A 157 16.72 -3.98 -2.59
CA GLY A 157 17.77 -3.85 -1.58
C GLY A 157 17.95 -5.11 -0.72
N ALA A 158 19.01 -5.13 0.07
CA ALA A 158 19.26 -6.19 1.04
C ALA A 158 18.26 -6.11 2.22
N VAL A 159 18.07 -7.22 2.93
CA VAL A 159 17.23 -7.29 4.13
C VAL A 159 17.62 -6.20 5.13
N ASN A 160 16.65 -5.35 5.49
CA ASN A 160 16.83 -4.28 6.46
C ASN A 160 17.11 -4.87 7.87
N LYS A 161 18.21 -4.43 8.50
CA LYS A 161 18.67 -4.90 9.82
C LYS A 161 18.52 -3.86 10.95
N GLU A 162 17.79 -2.76 10.73
CA GLU A 162 17.65 -1.66 11.70
C GLU A 162 16.82 -2.05 12.92
N ASN A 163 15.80 -2.90 12.74
CA ASN A 163 14.87 -3.30 13.79
C ASN A 163 14.91 -4.81 14.09
N VAL A 164 16.11 -5.40 14.08
CA VAL A 164 16.29 -6.83 14.41
C VAL A 164 15.95 -7.07 15.88
N LEU A 165 15.13 -8.09 16.12
CA LEU A 165 14.72 -8.46 17.47
C LEU A 165 15.91 -9.03 18.24
N LYS A 166 16.16 -8.51 19.44
CA LYS A 166 17.27 -8.95 20.31
C LYS A 166 17.07 -10.34 20.91
N ARG A 167 15.83 -10.82 20.96
CA ARG A 167 15.46 -12.13 21.45
C ARG A 167 14.68 -12.85 20.37
N VAL A 168 14.89 -14.15 20.25
CA VAL A 168 14.06 -15.01 19.41
C VAL A 168 12.61 -14.86 19.91
N PRO A 169 11.69 -14.41 19.06
CA PRO A 169 10.29 -14.27 19.47
C PRO A 169 9.71 -15.63 19.83
N SER A 170 8.81 -15.66 20.80
CA SER A 170 7.97 -16.81 21.05
C SER A 170 6.95 -16.93 19.91
N GLY A 171 7.23 -17.81 18.94
CA GLY A 171 6.43 -18.04 17.73
C GLY A 171 7.25 -17.92 16.46
#